data_AF-A0A7C6DZ03-F1
#
_entry.id   AF-A0A7C6DZ03-F1
#
_cell.length_a   1.000
_cell.length_b   1.000
_cell.length_c   1.000
_cell.angle_alpha   90.00
_cell.angle_beta   90.00
_cell.angle_gamma   90.00
#
_symmetry.space_group_name_H-M   'P 1'
#
loop_
_entity.id
_entity.type
_entity.pdbx_description
1 polymer ?
#
loop_
_entity_poly.entity_id
_entity_poly.type
_entity_poly.pdbx_seq_one_letter_code
_entity_poly.pdbx_strand_id
1 'polypeptide(L)'
;MKQTVSLKNANNALKQFIKKLTKNTYVIGIVSLLWFLYRTGTKPSRAAYPCQKAAALTSYNFLIFPIICFLSKAADKMGLNLSRPANFLKSKLTERVTLAILIVLASSSVLLYGVLLYVNFSSDVSSLVKQRTSLNEKLATVSIVSVEEKSLETALEEAIDYLGGIESIVPEGAKVLIKPNLVRNQAPPDTTPPDIVEALVNIIKKRNPSIIWIAEGSGEQITMNNFRALGYFEVAERTGAILVDLNYGELVEVPVEGGGFVFDSFTFNKVLTEADVFISIPAMKTHYTAVVTLGMKNLVGIAAGAVYGRPGWANKWGLHEAAAERNDVYLGGVITDLCTARRINLTIIDGRVAMEGEGPHDGTPVNLGLIIAGRDPVATDSVASFIMGFDPEKIPTLIRGNQKRLGTNNLHNIEVKGESIEQVFHPFQCATGHENFQLSFINIFPPQLKTTLTIATVILFSSTVSLALIRRKIFASRQVKTESLQSS
;
A
#
# COMPACT_ATOMS: atom_id res chain seq x y z
N MET A 1 -8.50 55.51 -27.29
CA MET A 1 -7.14 55.93 -26.88
C MET A 1 -6.95 56.00 -25.35
N LYS A 2 -7.87 56.57 -24.55
CA LYS A 2 -7.77 56.62 -23.07
C LYS A 2 -7.82 55.24 -22.37
N GLN A 3 -8.64 54.29 -22.83
CA GLN A 3 -8.72 52.93 -22.26
C GLN A 3 -7.44 52.10 -22.50
N THR A 4 -6.80 52.26 -23.66
CA THR A 4 -5.58 51.53 -24.02
C THR A 4 -4.36 52.00 -23.22
N VAL A 5 -4.31 53.28 -22.84
CA VAL A 5 -3.29 53.85 -21.94
C VAL A 5 -3.51 53.38 -20.49
N SER A 6 -4.76 53.26 -20.04
CA SER A 6 -5.11 52.73 -18.71
C SER A 6 -4.67 51.26 -18.53
N LEU A 7 -4.92 50.41 -19.53
CA LEU A 7 -4.51 48.99 -19.50
C LEU A 7 -2.99 48.80 -19.55
N LYS A 8 -2.26 49.62 -20.33
CA LYS A 8 -0.78 49.62 -20.35
C LYS A 8 -0.19 50.06 -19.00
N ASN A 9 -0.78 51.07 -18.37
CA ASN A 9 -0.36 51.56 -17.06
C ASN A 9 -0.63 50.54 -15.96
N ALA A 10 -1.79 49.87 -15.98
CA ALA A 10 -2.11 48.78 -15.07
C ALA A 10 -1.15 47.58 -15.22
N ASN A 11 -0.83 47.19 -16.45
CA ASN A 11 0.14 46.11 -16.71
C ASN A 11 1.56 46.47 -16.29
N ASN A 12 1.99 47.72 -16.47
CA ASN A 12 3.30 48.18 -15.99
C ASN A 12 3.35 48.27 -14.47
N ALA A 13 2.27 48.72 -13.82
CA ALA A 13 2.14 48.72 -12.37
C ALA A 13 2.17 47.29 -11.80
N LEU A 14 1.47 46.34 -12.43
CA LEU A 14 1.50 44.92 -12.05
C LEU A 14 2.89 44.32 -12.22
N LYS A 15 3.59 44.60 -13.33
CA LYS A 15 4.98 44.13 -13.55
C LYS A 15 5.96 44.72 -12.54
N GLN A 16 5.83 46.00 -12.19
CA GLN A 16 6.65 46.63 -11.14
C GLN A 16 6.33 46.07 -9.75
N PHE A 17 5.06 45.82 -9.45
CA PHE A 17 4.60 45.19 -8.22
C PHE A 17 5.17 43.78 -8.08
N ILE A 18 5.05 42.94 -9.12
CA ILE A 18 5.63 41.59 -9.17
C ILE A 18 7.15 41.66 -8.98
N LYS A 19 7.85 42.58 -9.67
CA LYS A 19 9.31 42.76 -9.54
C LYS A 19 9.73 43.20 -8.13
N LYS A 20 8.89 43.96 -7.42
CA LYS A 20 9.11 44.38 -6.03
C LYS A 20 8.82 43.23 -5.05
N LEU A 21 7.83 42.39 -5.35
CA LEU A 21 7.51 41.17 -4.61
C LEU A 21 8.65 40.15 -4.71
N THR A 22 9.19 39.91 -5.90
CA THR A 22 10.29 38.95 -6.13
C THR A 22 11.61 39.39 -5.51
N LYS A 23 11.81 40.69 -5.26
CA LYS A 23 12.98 41.22 -4.51
C LYS A 23 12.87 41.01 -3.01
N ASN A 24 11.67 40.83 -2.47
CA ASN A 24 11.40 40.62 -1.06
C ASN A 24 10.93 39.19 -0.85
N THR A 25 11.88 38.26 -0.90
CA THR A 25 11.63 36.81 -0.79
C THR A 25 10.77 36.44 0.41
N TYR A 26 10.87 37.14 1.54
CA TYR A 26 10.01 36.94 2.71
C TYR A 26 8.52 37.18 2.44
N VAL A 27 8.15 38.08 1.52
CA VAL A 27 6.75 38.32 1.13
C VAL A 27 6.19 37.11 0.40
N ILE A 28 7.00 36.45 -0.44
CA ILE A 28 6.63 35.18 -1.08
C ILE A 28 6.37 34.12 0.00
N GLY A 29 7.21 34.08 1.02
CA GLY A 29 7.03 33.21 2.18
C GLY A 29 5.70 33.45 2.91
N ILE A 30 5.40 34.71 3.28
CA ILE A 30 4.17 35.08 3.98
C ILE A 30 2.93 34.76 3.13
N VAL A 31 2.94 35.12 1.85
CA VAL A 31 1.82 34.85 0.94
C VAL A 31 1.59 33.35 0.78
N SER A 32 2.65 32.57 0.67
CA SER A 32 2.57 31.11 0.58
C SER A 32 2.03 30.50 1.88
N LEU A 33 2.42 31.04 3.05
CA LEU A 33 1.88 30.64 4.35
C LEU A 33 0.38 30.94 4.47
N LEU A 34 -0.03 32.16 4.13
CA LEU A 34 -1.43 32.57 4.18
C LEU A 34 -2.30 31.75 3.22
N TRP A 35 -1.79 31.48 2.02
CA TRP A 35 -2.47 30.60 1.06
C TRP A 35 -2.63 29.18 1.59
N PHE A 36 -1.57 28.63 2.20
CA PHE A 36 -1.60 27.32 2.84
C PHE A 36 -2.64 27.26 3.95
N LEU A 37 -2.60 28.20 4.89
CA LEU A 37 -3.51 28.25 6.04
C LEU A 37 -4.97 28.46 5.62
N TYR A 38 -5.24 29.31 4.62
CA TYR A 38 -6.59 29.56 4.13
C TYR A 38 -7.23 28.30 3.52
N ARG A 39 -6.48 27.57 2.69
CA ARG A 39 -7.00 26.40 1.97
C ARG A 39 -7.07 25.15 2.83
N THR A 40 -6.12 24.98 3.75
CA THR A 40 -6.06 23.81 4.65
C THR A 40 -6.90 23.98 5.91
N GLY A 41 -6.97 25.20 6.48
CA GLY A 41 -7.75 25.47 7.71
C GLY A 41 -9.24 25.22 7.55
N THR A 42 -9.78 25.33 6.34
CA THR A 42 -11.19 25.01 6.04
C THR A 42 -11.45 23.54 5.72
N LYS A 43 -10.41 22.79 5.32
CA LYS A 43 -10.48 21.35 5.05
C LYS A 43 -9.08 20.74 5.15
N PRO A 44 -8.69 20.15 6.31
CA PRO A 44 -7.32 19.71 6.56
C PRO A 44 -6.76 18.72 5.53
N SER A 45 -7.60 17.88 4.92
CA SER A 45 -7.17 16.92 3.88
C SER A 45 -6.56 17.57 2.64
N ARG A 46 -6.84 18.86 2.38
CA ARG A 46 -6.25 19.60 1.25
C ARG A 46 -4.75 19.86 1.41
N ALA A 47 -4.18 19.69 2.60
CA ALA A 47 -2.74 19.81 2.82
C ALA A 47 -1.93 18.82 1.96
N ALA A 48 -2.56 17.71 1.55
CA ALA A 48 -1.96 16.72 0.66
C ALA A 48 -1.88 17.16 -0.81
N TYR A 49 -2.55 18.25 -1.21
CA TYR A 49 -2.57 18.66 -2.62
C TYR A 49 -1.22 19.24 -3.08
N PRO A 50 -0.77 18.97 -4.31
CA PRO A 50 0.56 19.41 -4.80
C PRO A 50 0.81 20.92 -4.63
N CYS A 51 -0.19 21.76 -4.87
CA CYS A 51 -0.08 23.20 -4.71
C CYS A 51 0.02 23.65 -3.24
N GLN A 52 -0.55 22.89 -2.31
CA GLN A 52 -0.47 23.16 -0.87
C GLN A 52 0.87 22.68 -0.30
N LYS A 53 1.37 21.52 -0.76
CA LYS A 53 2.73 21.04 -0.47
C LYS A 53 3.78 22.06 -0.92
N ALA A 54 3.67 22.55 -2.15
CA ALA A 54 4.54 23.58 -2.70
C ALA A 54 4.46 24.89 -1.89
N ALA A 55 3.26 25.32 -1.50
CA ALA A 55 3.07 26.53 -0.68
C ALA A 55 3.71 26.39 0.71
N ALA A 56 3.60 25.23 1.36
CA ALA A 56 4.23 24.96 2.65
C ALA A 56 5.77 24.97 2.57
N LEU A 57 6.35 24.28 1.58
CA LEU A 57 7.80 24.28 1.30
C LEU A 57 8.32 25.69 0.98
N THR A 58 7.58 26.42 0.13
CA THR A 58 7.92 27.80 -0.27
C THR A 58 7.86 28.76 0.91
N SER A 59 6.82 28.64 1.74
CA SER A 59 6.68 29.37 3.00
C SER A 59 7.89 29.16 3.90
N TYR A 60 8.23 27.90 4.19
CA TYR A 60 9.35 27.56 5.05
C TYR A 60 10.68 28.11 4.51
N ASN A 61 11.01 27.83 3.25
CA ASN A 61 12.28 28.23 2.64
C ASN A 61 12.49 29.74 2.58
N PHE A 62 11.40 30.51 2.43
CA PHE A 62 11.50 31.96 2.33
C PHE A 62 11.26 32.71 3.64
N LEU A 63 10.68 32.07 4.66
CA LEU A 63 10.49 32.67 6.00
C LEU A 63 11.61 32.31 6.97
N ILE A 64 12.29 31.18 6.78
CA ILE A 64 13.37 30.73 7.65
C ILE A 64 14.47 31.79 7.81
N PHE A 65 14.96 32.37 6.71
CA PHE A 65 16.04 33.33 6.73
C PHE A 65 15.63 34.67 7.39
N PRO A 66 14.47 35.28 7.04
CA PRO A 66 13.94 36.44 7.77
C PRO A 66 13.70 36.19 9.25
N ILE A 67 13.21 35.00 9.64
CA ILE A 67 13.01 34.62 11.03
C ILE A 67 14.36 34.52 11.75
N ILE A 68 15.37 33.88 11.14
CA ILE A 68 16.73 33.82 11.69
C ILE A 68 17.31 35.23 11.84
N CYS A 69 17.18 36.10 10.84
CA CYS A 69 17.64 37.49 10.90
C CYS A 69 16.87 38.32 11.95
N PHE A 70 15.56 38.11 12.09
CA PHE A 70 14.73 38.76 13.10
C PHE A 70 15.12 38.29 14.50
N LEU A 71 15.29 36.99 14.70
CA LEU A 71 15.76 36.42 15.97
C LEU A 71 17.17 36.91 16.30
N SER A 72 18.06 37.05 15.30
CA SER A 72 19.39 37.64 15.48
C SER A 72 19.32 39.12 15.86
N LYS A 73 18.41 39.91 15.26
CA LYS A 73 18.22 41.33 15.61
C LYS A 73 17.49 41.52 16.95
N ALA A 74 16.53 40.67 17.26
CA ALA A 74 15.85 40.64 18.54
C ALA A 74 16.82 40.25 19.65
N ALA A 75 17.71 39.28 19.38
CA ALA A 75 18.84 38.96 20.23
C ALA A 75 19.73 40.20 20.44
N ASP A 76 20.13 40.90 19.38
CA ASP A 76 20.91 42.14 19.50
C ASP A 76 20.22 43.19 20.39
N LYS A 77 18.92 43.40 20.22
CA LYS A 77 18.10 44.37 20.98
C LYS A 77 17.87 43.96 22.44
N MET A 78 17.91 42.67 22.75
CA MET A 78 17.88 42.13 24.12
C MET A 78 19.27 42.17 24.79
N GLY A 79 20.25 42.86 24.20
CA GLY A 79 21.61 43.01 24.72
C GLY A 79 22.57 41.89 24.32
N LEU A 80 22.22 41.06 23.34
CA LEU A 80 23.03 39.91 22.89
C LEU A 80 24.06 40.24 21.80
N ASN A 81 24.08 41.49 21.31
CA ASN A 81 25.04 42.11 20.37
C ASN A 81 25.99 41.14 19.62
N LEU A 82 25.44 40.41 18.64
CA LEU A 82 26.12 39.53 17.70
C LEU A 82 26.83 40.31 16.57
N SER A 83 26.46 41.57 16.36
CA SER A 83 26.92 42.43 15.26
C SER A 83 28.20 43.25 15.55
N ARG A 84 28.80 43.10 16.75
CA ARG A 84 30.09 43.73 17.11
C ARG A 84 31.06 42.72 17.73
N PRO A 85 32.02 42.14 16.97
CA PRO A 85 32.94 41.12 17.47
C PRO A 85 33.79 41.60 18.67
N ALA A 86 34.05 42.90 18.77
CA ALA A 86 34.81 43.50 19.87
C ALA A 86 34.11 43.44 21.25
N ASN A 87 32.76 43.43 21.30
CA ASN A 87 32.01 43.33 22.55
C ASN A 87 31.75 41.86 22.95
N PHE A 88 31.60 40.97 21.97
CA PHE A 88 31.61 39.53 22.18
C PHE A 88 32.92 39.08 22.81
N LEU A 89 34.06 39.64 22.39
CA LEU A 89 35.39 39.42 22.98
C LEU A 89 35.60 40.05 24.37
N LYS A 90 34.64 40.83 24.90
CA LYS A 90 34.68 41.43 26.25
C LYS A 90 33.70 40.82 27.26
N SER A 91 32.75 39.98 26.84
CA SER A 91 31.82 39.30 27.75
C SER A 91 32.48 38.16 28.54
N LYS A 92 31.92 37.78 29.69
CA LYS A 92 32.43 36.62 30.44
C LYS A 92 32.30 35.35 29.60
N LEU A 93 33.28 34.44 29.72
CA LEU A 93 33.33 33.18 28.95
C LEU A 93 31.99 32.41 29.00
N THR A 94 31.34 32.39 30.16
CA THR A 94 30.03 31.75 30.38
C THR A 94 28.90 32.33 29.52
N GLU A 95 28.91 33.64 29.23
CA GLU A 95 27.89 34.28 28.38
C GLU A 95 28.10 33.97 26.90
N ARG A 96 29.36 33.85 26.45
CA ARG A 96 29.70 33.43 25.07
C ARG A 96 29.29 31.99 24.82
N VAL A 97 29.61 31.11 25.76
CA VAL A 97 29.24 29.69 25.69
C VAL A 97 27.72 29.53 25.67
N THR A 98 27.00 30.24 26.54
CA THR A 98 25.52 30.19 26.57
C THR A 98 24.88 30.68 25.27
N LEU A 99 25.42 31.75 24.67
CA LEU A 99 24.92 32.29 23.41
C LEU A 99 25.22 31.36 22.23
N ALA A 100 26.43 30.79 22.17
CA ALA A 100 26.79 29.79 21.16
C ALA A 100 25.87 28.56 21.23
N ILE A 101 25.59 28.07 22.45
CA ILE A 101 24.65 26.96 22.67
C ILE A 101 23.25 27.31 22.15
N LEU A 102 22.71 28.50 22.47
CA LEU A 102 21.39 28.92 21.99
C LEU A 102 21.30 29.00 20.45
N ILE A 103 22.34 29.50 19.79
CA ILE A 103 22.40 29.58 18.32
C ILE A 103 22.45 28.18 17.71
N VAL A 104 23.27 27.28 18.27
CA VAL A 104 23.37 25.89 17.81
C VAL A 104 22.06 25.15 18.01
N LEU A 105 21.40 25.29 19.15
CA LEU A 105 20.10 24.64 19.41
C LEU A 105 18.99 25.18 18.49
N ALA A 106 18.92 26.50 18.30
CA ALA A 106 17.93 27.13 17.42
C ALA A 106 18.14 26.72 15.95
N SER A 107 19.37 26.82 15.45
CA SER A 107 19.69 26.42 14.06
C SER A 107 19.47 24.93 13.83
N SER A 108 19.82 24.07 14.79
CA SER A 108 19.59 22.62 14.71
C SER A 108 18.10 22.28 14.71
N SER A 109 17.29 22.93 15.55
CA SER A 109 15.83 22.70 15.58
C SER A 109 15.16 23.09 14.26
N VAL A 110 15.58 24.22 13.69
CA VAL A 110 15.08 24.72 12.41
C VAL A 110 15.49 23.78 11.27
N LEU A 111 16.75 23.32 11.25
CA LEU A 111 17.25 22.38 10.26
C LEU A 111 16.51 21.04 10.34
N LEU A 112 16.35 20.46 11.54
CA LEU A 112 15.60 19.22 11.75
C LEU A 112 14.13 19.37 11.31
N TYR A 113 13.50 20.50 11.58
CA TYR A 113 12.15 20.77 11.11
C TYR A 113 12.08 20.89 9.58
N GLY A 114 13.10 21.45 8.94
CA GLY A 114 13.22 21.50 7.48
C GLY A 114 13.39 20.12 6.84
N VAL A 115 14.20 19.26 7.46
CA VAL A 115 14.32 17.85 7.08
C VAL A 115 12.97 17.15 7.26
N LEU A 116 12.28 17.35 8.37
CA LEU A 116 10.95 16.76 8.61
C LEU A 116 9.92 17.22 7.56
N LEU A 117 9.91 18.50 7.20
CA LEU A 117 9.06 19.03 6.14
C LEU A 117 9.45 18.44 4.79
N TYR A 118 10.74 18.40 4.45
CA TYR A 118 11.22 17.78 3.22
C TYR A 118 10.77 16.33 3.14
N VAL A 119 11.03 15.52 4.15
CA VAL A 119 10.60 14.12 4.24
C VAL A 119 9.09 13.97 4.07
N ASN A 120 8.29 14.83 4.70
CA ASN A 120 6.84 14.75 4.60
C ASN A 120 6.29 15.25 3.25
N PHE A 121 7.04 16.06 2.51
CA PHE A 121 6.57 16.68 1.26
C PHE A 121 7.27 16.17 -0.01
N SER A 122 8.46 15.58 0.08
CA SER A 122 9.28 15.16 -1.07
C SER A 122 8.95 13.75 -1.55
N SER A 123 8.39 12.89 -0.69
CA SER A 123 7.91 11.56 -1.07
C SER A 123 6.39 11.52 -1.05
N ASP A 124 5.76 12.00 -2.12
CA ASP A 124 4.33 11.73 -2.32
C ASP A 124 4.18 10.27 -2.72
N VAL A 125 3.72 9.42 -1.80
CA VAL A 125 3.49 7.99 -2.05
C VAL A 125 2.66 7.79 -3.32
N SER A 126 1.68 8.65 -3.55
CA SER A 126 0.88 8.62 -4.78
C SER A 126 1.71 8.83 -6.05
N SER A 127 2.72 9.71 -6.02
CA SER A 127 3.61 9.92 -7.17
C SER A 127 4.55 8.74 -7.42
N LEU A 128 5.02 8.08 -6.36
CA LEU A 128 5.88 6.90 -6.44
C LEU A 128 5.11 5.68 -6.92
N VAL A 129 3.89 5.50 -6.42
CA VAL A 129 2.94 4.49 -6.91
C VAL A 129 2.71 4.73 -8.39
N LYS A 130 2.32 5.95 -8.79
CA LYS A 130 2.07 6.30 -10.19
C LYS A 130 3.26 6.06 -11.10
N GLN A 131 4.47 6.31 -10.62
CA GLN A 131 5.69 6.02 -11.37
C GLN A 131 5.89 4.52 -11.56
N ARG A 132 5.51 3.67 -10.60
CA ARG A 132 5.64 2.20 -10.71
C ARG A 132 4.47 1.55 -11.45
N THR A 133 3.35 2.24 -11.60
CA THR A 133 2.12 1.72 -12.23
C THR A 133 1.82 2.35 -13.59
N SER A 134 2.65 3.28 -14.07
CA SER A 134 2.43 3.91 -15.37
C SER A 134 2.53 2.89 -16.49
N LEU A 135 1.45 2.73 -17.26
CA LEU A 135 1.40 1.80 -18.38
C LEU A 135 2.41 2.20 -19.47
N ASN A 136 3.29 1.26 -19.83
CA ASN A 136 4.24 1.40 -20.93
C ASN A 136 3.79 0.56 -22.13
N GLU A 137 3.47 -0.71 -21.89
CA GLU A 137 2.97 -1.67 -22.88
C GLU A 137 1.76 -2.40 -22.31
N LYS A 138 0.78 -2.77 -23.14
CA LYS A 138 -0.40 -3.50 -22.65
C LYS A 138 -0.27 -4.98 -22.96
N LEU A 139 0.17 -5.77 -21.97
CA LEU A 139 0.20 -7.24 -22.05
C LEU A 139 -0.98 -7.90 -21.32
N ALA A 140 -1.44 -7.29 -20.23
CA ALA A 140 -2.56 -7.80 -19.43
C ALA A 140 -3.53 -6.67 -19.06
N THR A 141 -4.74 -7.06 -18.62
CA THR A 141 -5.74 -6.15 -18.06
C THR A 141 -6.24 -6.69 -16.74
N VAL A 142 -6.30 -5.83 -15.73
CA VAL A 142 -6.82 -6.13 -14.39
C VAL A 142 -7.85 -5.05 -14.03
N SER A 143 -8.99 -5.46 -13.49
CA SER A 143 -10.01 -4.55 -13.00
C SER A 143 -9.93 -4.41 -11.48
N ILE A 144 -10.16 -3.22 -10.96
CA ILE A 144 -10.34 -2.95 -9.53
C ILE A 144 -11.68 -2.24 -9.36
N VAL A 145 -12.58 -2.81 -8.56
CA VAL A 145 -13.92 -2.25 -8.36
C VAL A 145 -14.24 -2.16 -6.87
N SER A 146 -14.69 -0.98 -6.43
CA SER A 146 -15.21 -0.78 -5.07
C SER A 146 -16.64 -1.31 -4.93
N VAL A 147 -16.93 -1.92 -3.77
CA VAL A 147 -18.26 -2.44 -3.40
C VAL A 147 -19.07 -1.50 -2.49
N GLU A 148 -18.52 -0.36 -2.06
CA GLU A 148 -19.13 0.48 -1.01
C GLU A 148 -20.50 1.08 -1.37
N GLU A 149 -20.76 1.32 -2.66
CA GLU A 149 -21.96 2.02 -3.14
C GLU A 149 -22.86 1.16 -4.06
N LYS A 150 -22.60 -0.14 -4.14
CA LYS A 150 -23.31 -1.03 -5.08
C LYS A 150 -23.49 -2.43 -4.52
N SER A 151 -24.42 -3.19 -5.11
CA SER A 151 -24.57 -4.59 -4.76
C SER A 151 -23.33 -5.40 -5.16
N LEU A 152 -23.08 -6.51 -4.46
CA LEU A 152 -21.96 -7.39 -4.76
C LEU A 152 -22.01 -7.93 -6.19
N GLU A 153 -23.21 -8.33 -6.67
CA GLU A 153 -23.40 -8.82 -8.04
C GLU A 153 -23.07 -7.73 -9.06
N THR A 154 -23.53 -6.49 -8.84
CA THR A 154 -23.21 -5.35 -9.72
C THR A 154 -21.70 -5.05 -9.74
N ALA A 155 -21.02 -5.11 -8.60
CA ALA A 155 -19.57 -4.89 -8.54
C ALA A 155 -18.79 -5.99 -9.30
N LEU A 156 -19.23 -7.26 -9.17
CA LEU A 156 -18.64 -8.38 -9.89
C LEU A 156 -18.87 -8.27 -11.40
N GLU A 157 -20.08 -7.93 -11.83
CA GLU A 157 -20.39 -7.71 -13.25
C GLU A 157 -19.51 -6.62 -13.83
N GLU A 158 -19.42 -5.46 -13.16
CA GLU A 158 -18.56 -4.36 -13.62
C GLU A 158 -17.09 -4.78 -13.72
N ALA A 159 -16.57 -5.51 -12.73
CA ALA A 159 -15.20 -6.03 -12.76
C ALA A 159 -14.98 -6.95 -13.97
N ILE A 160 -15.92 -7.85 -14.25
CA ILE A 160 -15.86 -8.77 -15.38
C ILE A 160 -16.04 -8.04 -16.73
N ASP A 161 -16.89 -7.01 -16.79
CA ASP A 161 -17.13 -6.20 -17.98
C ASP A 161 -15.87 -5.44 -18.40
N TYR A 162 -15.08 -4.93 -17.45
CA TYR A 162 -13.77 -4.33 -17.74
C TYR A 162 -12.80 -5.30 -18.44
N LEU A 163 -12.99 -6.62 -18.26
CA LEU A 163 -12.22 -7.71 -18.86
C LEU A 163 -12.82 -8.24 -20.17
N GLY A 164 -13.90 -7.61 -20.67
CA GLY A 164 -14.58 -7.99 -21.90
C GLY A 164 -15.88 -8.76 -21.71
N GLY A 165 -16.45 -8.76 -20.50
CA GLY A 165 -17.74 -9.39 -20.21
C GLY A 165 -17.63 -10.89 -19.96
N ILE A 166 -18.64 -11.44 -19.29
CA ILE A 166 -18.66 -12.86 -18.88
C ILE A 166 -18.67 -13.80 -20.10
N GLU A 167 -19.27 -13.38 -21.21
CA GLU A 167 -19.31 -14.11 -22.47
C GLU A 167 -17.92 -14.33 -23.10
N SER A 168 -16.94 -13.47 -22.78
CA SER A 168 -15.56 -13.62 -23.25
C SER A 168 -14.74 -14.66 -22.46
N ILE A 169 -15.29 -15.12 -21.34
CA ILE A 169 -14.65 -16.01 -20.37
C ILE A 169 -15.40 -17.35 -20.30
N VAL A 170 -16.73 -17.32 -20.31
CA VAL A 170 -17.62 -18.48 -20.21
C VAL A 170 -18.40 -18.63 -21.52
N PRO A 171 -17.97 -19.57 -22.39
CA PRO A 171 -18.75 -19.97 -23.56
C PRO A 171 -20.12 -20.52 -23.15
N GLU A 172 -21.09 -20.44 -24.08
CA GLU A 172 -22.39 -21.05 -23.85
C GLU A 172 -22.28 -22.57 -23.71
N GLY A 173 -22.98 -23.16 -22.73
CA GLY A 173 -22.93 -24.60 -22.46
C GLY A 173 -21.66 -25.09 -21.75
N ALA A 174 -20.72 -24.21 -21.41
CA ALA A 174 -19.45 -24.59 -20.78
C ALA A 174 -19.66 -25.28 -19.42
N LYS A 175 -18.74 -26.19 -19.09
CA LYS A 175 -18.59 -26.75 -17.75
C LYS A 175 -17.69 -25.83 -16.93
N VAL A 176 -18.23 -25.25 -15.86
CA VAL A 176 -17.52 -24.22 -15.09
C VAL A 176 -17.17 -24.74 -13.69
N LEU A 177 -15.91 -24.59 -13.30
CA LEU A 177 -15.45 -24.87 -11.94
C LEU A 177 -15.05 -23.57 -11.24
N ILE A 178 -15.67 -23.31 -10.10
CA ILE A 178 -15.37 -22.19 -9.22
C ILE A 178 -14.65 -22.72 -7.99
N LYS A 179 -13.47 -22.19 -7.71
CA LYS A 179 -12.69 -22.55 -6.55
C LYS A 179 -12.58 -21.39 -5.56
N PRO A 180 -13.30 -21.45 -4.41
CA PRO A 180 -13.08 -20.53 -3.31
C PRO A 180 -11.72 -20.80 -2.63
N ASN A 181 -11.45 -20.15 -1.49
CA ASN A 181 -10.32 -20.43 -0.62
C ASN A 181 -10.82 -20.91 0.75
N LEU A 182 -10.86 -22.24 0.98
CA LEU A 182 -11.32 -22.82 2.26
C LEU A 182 -10.26 -23.77 2.84
N VAL A 183 -9.46 -23.31 3.81
CA VAL A 183 -8.46 -24.15 4.49
C VAL A 183 -9.07 -24.94 5.65
N ARG A 184 -9.89 -24.26 6.47
CA ARG A 184 -10.61 -24.74 7.64
C ARG A 184 -11.93 -23.96 7.80
N ASN A 185 -12.79 -24.36 8.74
CA ASN A 185 -14.10 -23.73 9.00
C ASN A 185 -14.04 -22.35 9.70
N GLN A 186 -13.01 -21.55 9.44
CA GLN A 186 -12.87 -20.21 10.00
C GLN A 186 -13.66 -19.21 9.15
N ALA A 187 -14.31 -18.23 9.79
CA ALA A 187 -15.02 -17.19 9.07
C ALA A 187 -14.08 -16.31 8.22
N PRO A 188 -14.60 -15.65 7.17
CA PRO A 188 -13.86 -14.60 6.45
C PRO A 188 -13.27 -13.56 7.42
N PRO A 189 -12.08 -12.99 7.11
CA PRO A 189 -11.33 -13.09 5.86
C PRO A 189 -10.35 -14.28 5.78
N ASP A 190 -10.41 -15.25 6.71
CA ASP A 190 -9.62 -16.48 6.61
C ASP A 190 -10.04 -17.28 5.37
N THR A 191 -11.34 -17.33 5.08
CA THR A 191 -11.90 -18.01 3.91
C THR A 191 -12.66 -17.07 2.99
N THR A 192 -12.90 -17.51 1.75
CA THR A 192 -13.80 -16.80 0.82
C THR A 192 -15.24 -16.82 1.34
N PRO A 193 -15.89 -15.66 1.52
CA PRO A 193 -17.31 -15.58 1.83
C PRO A 193 -18.18 -16.34 0.80
N PRO A 194 -19.26 -17.04 1.22
CA PRO A 194 -20.13 -17.75 0.27
C PRO A 194 -20.92 -16.82 -0.66
N ASP A 195 -21.20 -15.58 -0.25
CA ASP A 195 -22.03 -14.62 -0.99
C ASP A 195 -21.42 -14.17 -2.32
N ILE A 196 -20.09 -14.00 -2.39
CA ILE A 196 -19.39 -13.67 -3.65
C ILE A 196 -19.42 -14.83 -4.64
N VAL A 197 -19.38 -16.07 -4.13
CA VAL A 197 -19.51 -17.27 -4.95
C VAL A 197 -20.92 -17.39 -5.51
N GLU A 198 -21.94 -17.16 -4.67
CA GLU A 198 -23.34 -17.13 -5.10
C GLU A 198 -23.59 -16.07 -6.19
N ALA A 199 -23.11 -14.85 -5.97
CA ALA A 199 -23.23 -13.76 -6.93
C ALA A 199 -22.56 -14.11 -8.26
N LEU A 200 -21.36 -14.71 -8.24
CA LEU A 200 -20.70 -15.15 -9.46
C LEU A 200 -21.48 -16.26 -10.17
N VAL A 201 -22.05 -17.22 -9.44
CA VAL A 201 -22.88 -18.28 -10.03
C VAL A 201 -24.09 -17.68 -10.76
N ASN A 202 -24.73 -16.66 -10.20
CA ASN A 202 -25.85 -15.96 -10.85
C ASN A 202 -25.44 -15.29 -12.16
N ILE A 203 -24.25 -14.67 -12.20
CA ILE A 203 -23.68 -14.06 -13.41
C ILE A 203 -23.39 -15.14 -14.47
N ILE A 204 -22.74 -16.23 -14.08
CA ILE A 204 -22.36 -17.34 -14.98
C ILE A 204 -23.59 -18.01 -15.59
N LYS A 205 -24.68 -18.17 -14.84
CA LYS A 205 -25.93 -18.78 -15.33
C LYS A 205 -26.52 -18.09 -16.56
N LYS A 206 -26.22 -16.80 -16.78
CA LYS A 206 -26.63 -16.04 -17.97
C LYS A 206 -26.03 -16.61 -19.26
N ARG A 207 -25.04 -17.49 -19.15
CA ARG A 207 -24.38 -18.19 -20.27
C ARG A 207 -24.88 -19.62 -20.47
N ASN A 208 -25.95 -20.04 -19.80
CA ASN A 208 -26.51 -21.40 -19.91
C ASN A 208 -25.44 -22.50 -19.77
N PRO A 209 -24.60 -22.50 -18.71
CA PRO A 209 -23.57 -23.52 -18.51
C PRO A 209 -24.21 -24.91 -18.38
N SER A 210 -23.53 -25.94 -18.88
CA SER A 210 -24.02 -27.32 -18.75
C SER A 210 -23.91 -27.84 -17.31
N ILE A 211 -22.92 -27.36 -16.56
CA ILE A 211 -22.69 -27.70 -15.15
C ILE A 211 -21.86 -26.60 -14.48
N ILE A 212 -22.13 -26.36 -13.20
CA ILE A 212 -21.31 -25.50 -12.35
C ILE A 212 -20.89 -26.30 -11.13
N TRP A 213 -19.58 -26.41 -10.92
CA TRP A 213 -19.00 -26.97 -9.70
C TRP A 213 -18.47 -25.86 -8.81
N ILE A 214 -18.72 -25.98 -7.51
CA ILE A 214 -17.98 -25.25 -6.48
C ILE A 214 -17.06 -26.27 -5.82
N ALA A 215 -15.77 -26.17 -6.08
CA ALA A 215 -14.82 -27.22 -5.73
C ALA A 215 -13.64 -26.68 -4.92
N GLU A 216 -13.30 -27.40 -3.85
CA GLU A 216 -12.16 -27.08 -2.99
C GLU A 216 -11.52 -28.37 -2.47
N GLY A 217 -10.23 -28.34 -2.20
CA GLY A 217 -9.53 -29.33 -1.39
C GLY A 217 -8.98 -28.63 -0.16
N SER A 218 -9.71 -28.69 0.96
CA SER A 218 -9.27 -28.06 2.20
C SER A 218 -7.99 -28.68 2.76
N GLY A 219 -7.18 -27.87 3.43
CA GLY A 219 -5.81 -28.19 3.86
C GLY A 219 -5.63 -28.51 5.35
N GLU A 220 -6.67 -28.40 6.18
CA GLU A 220 -6.57 -28.79 7.60
C GLU A 220 -7.78 -29.60 8.07
N GLN A 221 -8.97 -29.27 7.57
CA GLN A 221 -10.22 -29.95 7.90
C GLN A 221 -10.87 -30.57 6.66
N ILE A 222 -11.88 -31.43 6.88
CA ILE A 222 -12.63 -32.09 5.82
C ILE A 222 -13.40 -31.05 5.01
N THR A 223 -13.17 -31.01 3.69
CA THR A 223 -13.75 -30.01 2.78
C THR A 223 -15.28 -29.93 2.91
N MET A 224 -15.97 -31.08 2.94
CA MET A 224 -17.44 -31.11 3.07
C MET A 224 -17.94 -30.53 4.39
N ASN A 225 -17.17 -30.62 5.47
CA ASN A 225 -17.53 -29.98 6.74
C ASN A 225 -17.32 -28.47 6.66
N ASN A 226 -16.26 -28.01 5.99
CA ASN A 226 -16.02 -26.59 5.76
C ASN A 226 -17.13 -25.98 4.90
N PHE A 227 -17.53 -26.63 3.81
CA PHE A 227 -18.66 -26.18 3.00
C PHE A 227 -19.94 -26.02 3.83
N ARG A 228 -20.25 -26.99 4.70
CA ARG A 228 -21.43 -26.92 5.56
C ARG A 228 -21.33 -25.78 6.59
N ALA A 229 -20.21 -25.68 7.28
CA ALA A 229 -20.01 -24.68 8.32
C ALA A 229 -20.00 -23.24 7.78
N LEU A 230 -19.54 -23.04 6.55
CA LEU A 230 -19.38 -21.74 5.91
C LEU A 230 -20.55 -21.35 5.01
N GLY A 231 -21.63 -22.14 4.94
CA GLY A 231 -22.85 -21.77 4.23
C GLY A 231 -22.88 -22.12 2.73
N TYR A 232 -21.95 -22.93 2.24
CA TYR A 232 -21.87 -23.30 0.82
C TYR A 232 -22.91 -24.33 0.39
N PHE A 233 -23.44 -25.12 1.33
CA PHE A 233 -24.54 -26.04 1.03
C PHE A 233 -25.81 -25.29 0.63
N GLU A 234 -26.09 -24.19 1.32
CA GLU A 234 -27.23 -23.32 1.07
C GLU A 234 -27.05 -22.56 -0.25
N VAL A 235 -25.81 -22.14 -0.57
CA VAL A 235 -25.49 -21.59 -1.91
C VAL A 235 -25.74 -22.64 -2.99
N ALA A 236 -25.26 -23.87 -2.81
CA ALA A 236 -25.48 -24.96 -3.75
C ALA A 236 -26.96 -25.28 -3.95
N GLU A 237 -27.77 -25.28 -2.88
CA GLU A 237 -29.21 -25.50 -2.94
C GLU A 237 -29.93 -24.38 -3.73
N ARG A 238 -29.64 -23.10 -3.41
CA ARG A 238 -30.25 -21.96 -4.10
C ARG A 238 -29.85 -21.87 -5.57
N THR A 239 -28.61 -22.24 -5.88
CA THR A 239 -28.05 -22.07 -7.22
C THR A 239 -28.11 -23.32 -8.09
N GLY A 240 -28.27 -24.51 -7.51
CA GLY A 240 -28.12 -25.78 -8.23
C GLY A 240 -26.67 -26.12 -8.60
N ALA A 241 -25.67 -25.40 -8.07
CA ALA A 241 -24.26 -25.75 -8.24
C ALA A 241 -23.91 -27.01 -7.44
N ILE A 242 -22.92 -27.77 -7.91
CA ILE A 242 -22.51 -29.02 -7.28
C ILE A 242 -21.25 -28.79 -6.45
N LEU A 243 -21.30 -29.11 -5.16
CA LEU A 243 -20.14 -29.07 -4.29
C LEU A 243 -19.23 -30.28 -4.53
N VAL A 244 -17.92 -30.05 -4.66
CA VAL A 244 -16.94 -31.11 -4.91
C VAL A 244 -15.75 -31.01 -3.95
N ASP A 245 -15.42 -32.12 -3.30
CA ASP A 245 -14.17 -32.26 -2.54
C ASP A 245 -13.04 -32.72 -3.48
N LEU A 246 -12.08 -31.83 -3.72
CA LEU A 246 -10.93 -32.08 -4.60
C LEU A 246 -9.88 -33.01 -3.96
N ASN A 247 -9.98 -33.31 -2.66
CA ASN A 247 -9.02 -34.18 -1.98
C ASN A 247 -9.19 -35.67 -2.32
N TYR A 248 -10.38 -36.08 -2.77
CA TYR A 248 -10.79 -37.47 -2.96
C TYR A 248 -11.58 -37.64 -4.26
N GLY A 249 -11.99 -38.88 -4.57
CA GLY A 249 -12.80 -39.20 -5.75
C GLY A 249 -11.98 -39.86 -6.86
N GLU A 250 -12.42 -39.69 -8.11
CA GLU A 250 -11.67 -40.16 -9.27
C GLU A 250 -10.48 -39.23 -9.51
N LEU A 251 -9.27 -39.78 -9.42
CA LEU A 251 -8.03 -39.02 -9.53
C LEU A 251 -7.34 -39.31 -10.87
N VAL A 252 -6.77 -38.27 -11.46
CA VAL A 252 -6.03 -38.33 -12.73
C VAL A 252 -4.69 -37.62 -12.57
N GLU A 253 -3.66 -38.13 -13.25
CA GLU A 253 -2.36 -37.49 -13.32
C GLU A 253 -2.33 -36.48 -14.47
N VAL A 254 -1.87 -35.26 -14.19
CA VAL A 254 -1.79 -34.15 -15.13
C VAL A 254 -0.35 -33.65 -15.19
N PRO A 255 0.29 -33.63 -16.38
CA PRO A 255 1.67 -33.19 -16.51
C PRO A 255 1.82 -31.67 -16.34
N VAL A 256 2.99 -31.25 -15.86
CA VAL A 256 3.42 -29.85 -15.87
C VAL A 256 4.10 -29.57 -17.21
N GLU A 257 3.38 -28.89 -18.10
CA GLU A 257 3.88 -28.60 -19.45
C GLU A 257 5.20 -27.81 -19.42
N GLY A 258 6.21 -28.30 -20.15
CA GLY A 258 7.53 -27.68 -20.18
C GLY A 258 8.37 -27.90 -18.90
N GLY A 259 8.03 -28.91 -18.09
CA GLY A 259 8.77 -29.37 -16.90
C GLY A 259 8.50 -28.56 -15.64
N GLY A 260 8.62 -29.16 -14.46
CA GLY A 260 8.41 -28.47 -13.18
C GLY A 260 9.63 -27.71 -12.67
N PHE A 261 9.41 -26.75 -11.78
CA PHE A 261 10.45 -26.31 -10.84
C PHE A 261 10.67 -27.36 -9.74
N VAL A 262 9.58 -28.01 -9.30
CA VAL A 262 9.54 -29.00 -8.21
C VAL A 262 8.87 -30.30 -8.67
N PHE A 263 7.74 -30.20 -9.37
CA PHE A 263 6.93 -31.36 -9.79
C PHE A 263 6.78 -31.44 -11.31
N ASP A 264 7.01 -32.61 -11.90
CA ASP A 264 6.80 -32.83 -13.35
C ASP A 264 5.34 -33.17 -13.70
N SER A 265 4.55 -33.59 -12.71
CA SER A 265 3.12 -33.86 -12.81
C SER A 265 2.44 -33.69 -11.46
N PHE A 266 1.11 -33.54 -11.48
CA PHE A 266 0.28 -33.57 -10.28
C PHE A 266 -0.89 -34.53 -10.42
N THR A 267 -1.28 -35.14 -9.30
CA THR A 267 -2.54 -35.89 -9.19
C THR A 267 -3.68 -34.97 -8.74
N PHE A 268 -4.71 -34.86 -9.58
CA PHE A 268 -5.87 -34.01 -9.38
C PHE A 268 -7.17 -34.81 -9.38
N ASN A 269 -8.21 -34.29 -8.74
CA ASN A 269 -9.56 -34.77 -8.98
C ASN A 269 -9.95 -34.50 -10.45
N LYS A 270 -10.50 -35.51 -11.12
CA LYS A 270 -10.83 -35.49 -12.56
C LYS A 270 -11.69 -34.30 -12.99
N VAL A 271 -12.55 -33.78 -12.11
CA VAL A 271 -13.39 -32.60 -12.40
C VAL A 271 -12.57 -31.38 -12.88
N LEU A 272 -11.32 -31.24 -12.41
CA LEU A 272 -10.43 -30.15 -12.81
C LEU A 272 -10.05 -30.23 -14.30
N THR A 273 -9.93 -31.46 -14.83
CA THR A 273 -9.63 -31.71 -16.25
C THR A 273 -10.86 -31.69 -17.15
N GLU A 274 -12.04 -31.92 -16.57
CA GLU A 274 -13.32 -31.87 -17.29
C GLU A 274 -13.92 -30.47 -17.39
N ALA A 275 -13.48 -29.53 -16.54
CA ALA A 275 -13.94 -28.15 -16.57
C ALA A 275 -13.33 -27.39 -17.75
N ASP A 276 -14.18 -26.80 -18.59
CA ASP A 276 -13.77 -25.94 -19.70
C ASP A 276 -13.24 -24.60 -19.17
N VAL A 277 -13.86 -24.10 -18.09
CA VAL A 277 -13.51 -22.82 -17.45
C VAL A 277 -13.23 -23.04 -15.97
N PHE A 278 -12.06 -22.57 -15.52
CA PHE A 278 -11.63 -22.61 -14.13
C PHE A 278 -11.45 -21.20 -13.56
N ILE A 279 -12.24 -20.88 -12.54
CA ILE A 279 -12.27 -19.57 -11.88
C ILE A 279 -11.80 -19.72 -10.44
N SER A 280 -10.78 -18.94 -10.04
CA SER A 280 -10.24 -18.92 -8.67
C SER A 280 -10.74 -17.68 -7.94
N ILE A 281 -11.32 -17.85 -6.73
CA ILE A 281 -11.81 -16.76 -5.88
C ILE A 281 -11.11 -16.79 -4.51
N PRO A 282 -9.87 -16.30 -4.40
CA PRO A 282 -9.16 -16.21 -3.13
C PRO A 282 -9.67 -15.07 -2.23
N ALA A 283 -9.46 -15.22 -0.92
CA ALA A 283 -9.43 -14.08 0.00
C ALA A 283 -8.08 -13.35 -0.11
N MET A 284 -8.10 -12.01 -0.07
CA MET A 284 -6.89 -11.18 -0.11
C MET A 284 -6.17 -11.18 1.24
N LYS A 285 -5.00 -11.84 1.35
CA LYS A 285 -4.29 -11.89 2.63
C LYS A 285 -2.78 -12.08 2.53
N THR A 286 -2.08 -11.72 3.59
CA THR A 286 -0.68 -12.10 3.84
C THR A 286 -0.55 -13.59 4.15
N HIS A 287 0.65 -14.14 3.98
CA HIS A 287 0.93 -15.54 4.30
C HIS A 287 2.40 -15.77 4.71
N TYR A 288 2.63 -16.36 5.89
CA TYR A 288 4.00 -16.60 6.39
C TYR A 288 4.83 -17.63 5.58
N THR A 289 4.23 -18.61 4.88
CA THR A 289 4.99 -19.56 4.03
C THR A 289 5.01 -19.20 2.54
N ALA A 290 4.20 -18.25 2.08
CA ALA A 290 4.04 -17.95 0.65
C ALA A 290 4.08 -16.44 0.33
N VAL A 291 4.43 -15.62 1.32
CA VAL A 291 4.36 -14.14 1.32
C VAL A 291 2.92 -13.60 1.29
N VAL A 292 2.12 -14.01 0.32
CA VAL A 292 0.72 -13.62 0.14
C VAL A 292 -0.16 -14.83 -0.26
N THR A 293 -1.45 -14.74 0.04
CA THR A 293 -2.48 -15.61 -0.54
C THR A 293 -3.35 -14.78 -1.47
N LEU A 294 -3.30 -15.14 -2.75
CA LEU A 294 -4.08 -14.54 -3.84
C LEU A 294 -4.43 -15.66 -4.84
N GLY A 295 -4.61 -15.35 -6.12
CA GLY A 295 -5.13 -16.26 -7.13
C GLY A 295 -4.27 -17.50 -7.32
N MET A 296 -2.96 -17.32 -7.51
CA MET A 296 -2.03 -18.42 -7.76
C MET A 296 -1.89 -19.32 -6.52
N LYS A 297 -1.66 -18.74 -5.32
CA LYS A 297 -1.51 -19.54 -4.10
C LYS A 297 -2.74 -20.36 -3.77
N ASN A 298 -3.93 -19.88 -4.14
CA ASN A 298 -5.17 -20.60 -3.91
C ASN A 298 -5.16 -21.99 -4.56
N LEU A 299 -4.42 -22.19 -5.64
CA LEU A 299 -4.34 -23.48 -6.35
C LEU A 299 -3.67 -24.59 -5.54
N VAL A 300 -3.03 -24.32 -4.40
CA VAL A 300 -2.59 -25.39 -3.49
C VAL A 300 -3.74 -26.34 -3.15
N GLY A 301 -4.99 -25.84 -3.06
CA GLY A 301 -6.17 -26.66 -2.79
C GLY A 301 -6.51 -27.70 -3.87
N ILE A 302 -5.98 -27.60 -5.10
CA ILE A 302 -6.33 -28.53 -6.20
C ILE A 302 -5.51 -29.82 -6.18
N ALA A 303 -4.35 -29.82 -5.52
CA ALA A 303 -3.54 -31.02 -5.33
C ALA A 303 -4.30 -32.00 -4.43
N ALA A 304 -4.53 -33.24 -4.88
CA ALA A 304 -5.37 -34.17 -4.15
C ALA A 304 -4.77 -34.51 -2.77
N GLY A 305 -5.44 -34.13 -1.68
CA GLY A 305 -4.98 -34.40 -0.32
C GLY A 305 -4.81 -35.89 0.01
N ALA A 306 -5.49 -36.80 -0.71
CA ALA A 306 -5.24 -38.24 -0.61
C ALA A 306 -3.85 -38.68 -1.08
N VAL A 307 -3.18 -37.86 -1.91
CA VAL A 307 -1.83 -38.12 -2.45
C VAL A 307 -0.78 -37.26 -1.75
N TYR A 308 -1.09 -35.98 -1.55
CA TYR A 308 -0.13 -34.99 -1.03
C TYR A 308 -0.27 -34.71 0.47
N GLY A 309 -1.29 -35.28 1.13
CA GLY A 309 -1.47 -35.20 2.59
C GLY A 309 -0.66 -36.27 3.33
N ARG A 310 -0.61 -36.14 4.66
CA ARG A 310 -0.08 -37.20 5.53
C ARG A 310 -1.10 -38.33 5.66
N PRO A 311 -0.68 -39.58 5.93
CA PRO A 311 -1.62 -40.66 6.19
C PRO A 311 -2.66 -40.28 7.25
N GLY A 312 -3.95 -40.38 6.89
CA GLY A 312 -5.07 -39.99 7.75
C GLY A 312 -5.42 -38.50 7.78
N TRP A 313 -4.69 -37.63 7.06
CA TRP A 313 -4.94 -36.19 7.05
C TRP A 313 -4.63 -35.54 5.69
N ALA A 314 -5.64 -34.94 5.05
CA ALA A 314 -5.56 -34.34 3.71
C ALA A 314 -4.84 -32.98 3.66
N ASN A 315 -3.85 -32.76 4.53
CA ASN A 315 -3.27 -31.45 4.82
C ASN A 315 -2.23 -30.93 3.82
N LYS A 316 -2.02 -31.66 2.72
CA LYS A 316 -1.13 -31.29 1.60
C LYS A 316 0.32 -31.01 2.01
N TRP A 317 0.73 -31.50 3.18
CA TRP A 317 2.05 -31.24 3.73
C TRP A 317 3.18 -31.80 2.86
N GLY A 318 2.92 -32.85 2.08
CA GLY A 318 3.87 -33.38 1.10
C GLY A 318 4.31 -32.35 0.05
N LEU A 319 3.50 -31.33 -0.24
CA LEU A 319 3.90 -30.21 -1.08
C LEU A 319 5.01 -29.36 -0.43
N HIS A 320 4.93 -29.15 0.88
CA HIS A 320 5.93 -28.40 1.64
C HIS A 320 7.22 -29.21 1.79
N GLU A 321 7.12 -30.52 1.99
CA GLU A 321 8.27 -31.42 2.04
C GLU A 321 9.02 -31.43 0.69
N ALA A 322 8.31 -31.63 -0.42
CA ALA A 322 8.91 -31.58 -1.75
C ALA A 322 9.53 -30.21 -2.10
N ALA A 323 8.88 -29.11 -1.67
CA ALA A 323 9.44 -27.78 -1.80
C ALA A 323 10.77 -27.65 -1.04
N ALA A 324 10.81 -28.10 0.22
CA ALA A 324 12.02 -28.06 1.04
C ALA A 324 13.17 -28.89 0.41
N GLU A 325 12.87 -30.09 -0.08
CA GLU A 325 13.85 -30.97 -0.74
C GLU A 325 14.47 -30.35 -1.99
N ARG A 326 13.71 -29.51 -2.72
CA ARG A 326 14.16 -28.81 -3.92
C ARG A 326 14.69 -27.40 -3.65
N ASN A 327 14.85 -27.00 -2.38
CA ASN A 327 15.20 -25.63 -1.98
C ASN A 327 14.25 -24.58 -2.57
N ASP A 328 12.97 -24.92 -2.70
CA ASP A 328 11.94 -24.02 -3.18
C ASP A 328 11.50 -23.06 -2.07
N VAL A 329 12.02 -21.84 -2.14
CA VAL A 329 11.74 -20.80 -1.15
C VAL A 329 10.29 -20.31 -1.29
N TYR A 330 9.58 -20.27 -0.16
CA TYR A 330 8.19 -19.80 -0.04
C TYR A 330 7.19 -20.48 -0.99
N LEU A 331 7.41 -21.76 -1.33
CA LEU A 331 6.56 -22.58 -2.21
C LEU A 331 6.39 -22.04 -3.64
N GLY A 332 7.20 -21.05 -4.06
CA GLY A 332 6.93 -20.35 -5.32
C GLY A 332 6.99 -21.27 -6.54
N GLY A 333 7.82 -22.31 -6.51
CA GLY A 333 7.96 -23.31 -7.57
C GLY A 333 6.75 -24.23 -7.59
N VAL A 334 6.40 -24.82 -6.45
CA VAL A 334 5.21 -25.68 -6.32
C VAL A 334 3.95 -24.97 -6.80
N ILE A 335 3.73 -23.72 -6.36
CA ILE A 335 2.53 -22.96 -6.73
C ILE A 335 2.52 -22.69 -8.24
N THR A 336 3.67 -22.35 -8.83
CA THR A 336 3.78 -22.09 -10.26
C THR A 336 3.58 -23.36 -11.08
N ASP A 337 4.09 -24.50 -10.63
CA ASP A 337 3.90 -25.80 -11.27
C ASP A 337 2.40 -26.18 -11.26
N LEU A 338 1.70 -25.97 -10.14
CA LEU A 338 0.24 -26.17 -10.06
C LEU A 338 -0.52 -25.29 -11.05
N CYS A 339 -0.17 -24.01 -11.15
CA CYS A 339 -0.78 -23.08 -12.12
C CYS A 339 -0.45 -23.45 -13.57
N THR A 340 0.67 -24.13 -13.81
CA THR A 340 1.08 -24.62 -15.14
C THR A 340 0.29 -25.88 -15.51
N ALA A 341 0.16 -26.83 -14.58
CA ALA A 341 -0.63 -28.05 -14.79
C ALA A 341 -2.14 -27.76 -14.94
N ARG A 342 -2.68 -26.80 -14.18
CA ARG A 342 -4.05 -26.31 -14.37
C ARG A 342 -4.10 -24.79 -14.44
N ARG A 343 -4.17 -24.27 -15.67
CA ARG A 343 -4.27 -22.83 -15.92
C ARG A 343 -5.58 -22.26 -15.38
N ILE A 344 -5.51 -21.06 -14.82
CA ILE A 344 -6.65 -20.28 -14.34
C ILE A 344 -7.19 -19.46 -15.52
N ASN A 345 -8.51 -19.47 -15.74
CA ASN A 345 -9.14 -18.68 -16.80
C ASN A 345 -9.55 -17.29 -16.30
N LEU A 346 -9.91 -17.18 -15.01
CA LEU A 346 -10.26 -15.93 -14.33
C LEU A 346 -9.88 -16.03 -12.84
N THR A 347 -9.17 -15.03 -12.34
CA THR A 347 -8.95 -14.82 -10.91
C THR A 347 -9.84 -13.68 -10.43
N ILE A 348 -10.56 -13.85 -9.33
CA ILE A 348 -11.36 -12.81 -8.65
C ILE A 348 -10.94 -12.76 -7.19
N ILE A 349 -10.08 -11.82 -6.82
CA ILE A 349 -9.62 -11.64 -5.44
C ILE A 349 -10.68 -10.87 -4.66
N ASP A 350 -11.23 -11.50 -3.62
CA ASP A 350 -12.11 -10.84 -2.66
C ASP A 350 -11.26 -10.05 -1.65
N GLY A 351 -11.19 -8.74 -1.86
CA GLY A 351 -10.54 -7.78 -0.98
C GLY A 351 -11.54 -6.97 -0.16
N ARG A 352 -12.83 -7.35 -0.08
CA ARG A 352 -13.82 -6.59 0.69
C ARG A 352 -13.40 -6.48 2.15
N VAL A 353 -13.06 -7.63 2.73
CA VAL A 353 -12.33 -7.76 3.99
C VAL A 353 -11.10 -8.62 3.70
N ALA A 354 -9.92 -8.03 3.81
CA ALA A 354 -8.62 -8.64 3.62
C ALA A 354 -7.96 -9.00 4.97
N MET A 355 -6.74 -9.56 4.96
CA MET A 355 -5.98 -9.86 6.19
C MET A 355 -4.48 -9.52 6.09
N GLU A 356 -3.97 -8.76 7.05
CA GLU A 356 -2.55 -8.38 7.19
C GLU A 356 -1.85 -9.07 8.37
N GLY A 357 -0.52 -9.02 8.41
CA GLY A 357 0.29 -9.57 9.50
C GLY A 357 0.57 -11.07 9.39
N GLU A 358 0.31 -11.81 10.47
CA GLU A 358 0.59 -13.25 10.60
C GLU A 358 -0.48 -14.12 9.94
N GLY A 359 -0.85 -13.78 8.71
CA GLY A 359 -1.69 -14.64 7.86
C GLY A 359 -1.00 -15.98 7.56
N PRO A 360 -1.76 -17.05 7.25
CA PRO A 360 -3.10 -16.98 6.67
C PRO A 360 -4.24 -17.08 7.67
N HIS A 361 -3.94 -17.22 8.96
CA HIS A 361 -4.91 -17.52 10.03
C HIS A 361 -4.90 -16.51 11.17
N ASP A 362 -3.72 -16.06 11.59
CA ASP A 362 -3.51 -15.27 12.81
C ASP A 362 -3.23 -13.79 12.49
N GLY A 363 -3.70 -13.34 11.32
CA GLY A 363 -3.59 -11.95 10.88
C GLY A 363 -4.73 -11.05 11.37
N THR A 364 -4.61 -9.76 11.07
CA THR A 364 -5.60 -8.74 11.40
C THR A 364 -6.48 -8.43 10.18
N PRO A 365 -7.82 -8.40 10.32
CA PRO A 365 -8.70 -8.00 9.23
C PRO A 365 -8.50 -6.54 8.77
N VAL A 366 -8.55 -6.31 7.46
CA VAL A 366 -8.44 -4.97 6.83
C VAL A 366 -9.61 -4.77 5.89
N ASN A 367 -10.44 -3.76 6.14
CA ASN A 367 -11.57 -3.43 5.25
C ASN A 367 -11.08 -2.58 4.08
N LEU A 368 -11.00 -3.14 2.87
CA LEU A 368 -10.68 -2.38 1.66
C LEU A 368 -11.92 -2.12 0.79
N GLY A 369 -12.92 -3.00 0.85
CA GLY A 369 -14.13 -2.87 0.03
C GLY A 369 -13.87 -3.08 -1.47
N LEU A 370 -12.91 -3.92 -1.84
CA LEU A 370 -12.49 -4.09 -3.24
C LEU A 370 -12.73 -5.49 -3.78
N ILE A 371 -13.01 -5.56 -5.08
CA ILE A 371 -12.88 -6.75 -5.91
C ILE A 371 -11.80 -6.48 -6.95
N ILE A 372 -10.83 -7.39 -7.07
CA ILE A 372 -9.79 -7.31 -8.09
C ILE A 372 -9.91 -8.53 -8.99
N ALA A 373 -10.04 -8.33 -10.29
CA ALA A 373 -10.24 -9.44 -11.22
C ALA A 373 -9.35 -9.34 -12.46
N GLY A 374 -8.96 -10.49 -13.01
CA GLY A 374 -8.17 -10.56 -14.23
C GLY A 374 -8.03 -11.97 -14.78
N ARG A 375 -7.76 -12.06 -16.08
CA ARG A 375 -7.57 -13.33 -16.83
C ARG A 375 -6.13 -13.83 -16.80
N ASP A 376 -5.20 -12.92 -16.50
CA ASP A 376 -3.80 -13.22 -16.26
C ASP A 376 -3.59 -13.33 -14.74
N PRO A 377 -3.33 -14.54 -14.19
CA PRO A 377 -3.23 -14.72 -12.75
C PRO A 377 -1.99 -14.05 -12.15
N VAL A 378 -0.88 -13.95 -12.89
CA VAL A 378 0.35 -13.30 -12.40
C VAL A 378 0.12 -11.80 -12.31
N ALA A 379 -0.51 -11.20 -13.32
CA ALA A 379 -0.83 -9.78 -13.36
C ALA A 379 -1.85 -9.41 -12.27
N THR A 380 -2.88 -10.23 -12.10
CA THR A 380 -3.93 -10.02 -11.09
C THR A 380 -3.34 -10.06 -9.68
N ASP A 381 -2.53 -11.08 -9.39
CA ASP A 381 -1.85 -11.18 -8.09
C ASP A 381 -0.80 -10.08 -7.91
N SER A 382 -0.16 -9.61 -8.97
CA SER A 382 0.81 -8.50 -8.92
C SER A 382 0.15 -7.18 -8.55
N VAL A 383 -1.00 -6.86 -9.15
CA VAL A 383 -1.78 -5.66 -8.82
C VAL A 383 -2.23 -5.71 -7.36
N ALA A 384 -2.81 -6.83 -6.93
CA ALA A 384 -3.26 -6.99 -5.54
C ALA A 384 -2.09 -6.94 -4.54
N SER A 385 -0.97 -7.61 -4.84
CA SER A 385 0.24 -7.56 -4.00
C SER A 385 0.78 -6.15 -3.87
N PHE A 386 0.79 -5.38 -4.97
CA PHE A 386 1.25 -3.99 -4.94
C PHE A 386 0.31 -3.10 -4.14
N ILE A 387 -1.01 -3.28 -4.26
CA ILE A 387 -2.00 -2.57 -3.41
C ILE A 387 -1.71 -2.82 -1.93
N MET A 388 -1.36 -4.06 -1.56
CA MET A 388 -0.95 -4.46 -0.21
C MET A 388 0.45 -3.95 0.21
N GLY A 389 1.17 -3.23 -0.66
CA GLY A 389 2.51 -2.70 -0.36
C GLY A 389 3.66 -3.69 -0.57
N PHE A 390 3.44 -4.83 -1.22
CA PHE A 390 4.47 -5.78 -1.61
C PHE A 390 4.99 -5.50 -3.01
N ASP A 391 6.27 -5.77 -3.26
CA ASP A 391 6.88 -5.64 -4.57
C ASP A 391 6.66 -6.91 -5.40
N PRO A 392 5.86 -6.89 -6.48
CA PRO A 392 5.57 -8.09 -7.27
C PRO A 392 6.80 -8.71 -7.91
N GLU A 393 7.86 -7.93 -8.11
CA GLU A 393 9.15 -8.38 -8.64
C GLU A 393 10.01 -9.12 -7.61
N LYS A 394 9.59 -9.15 -6.34
CA LYS A 394 10.29 -9.86 -5.25
C LYS A 394 9.56 -11.12 -4.77
N ILE A 395 8.27 -11.27 -5.09
CA ILE A 395 7.47 -12.42 -4.63
C ILE A 395 7.83 -13.67 -5.45
N PRO A 396 8.33 -14.77 -4.84
CA PRO A 396 8.85 -15.93 -5.57
C PRO A 396 7.85 -16.55 -6.56
N THR A 397 6.58 -16.65 -6.18
CA THR A 397 5.51 -17.18 -7.04
C THR A 397 5.30 -16.32 -8.29
N LEU A 398 5.34 -14.99 -8.17
CA LEU A 398 5.10 -14.08 -9.29
C LEU A 398 6.28 -14.03 -10.25
N ILE A 399 7.51 -14.07 -9.70
CA ILE A 399 8.74 -14.18 -10.49
C ILE A 399 8.70 -15.46 -11.35
N ARG A 400 8.41 -16.61 -10.72
CA ARG A 400 8.36 -17.90 -11.42
C ARG A 400 7.18 -18.00 -12.39
N GLY A 401 6.03 -17.45 -12.03
CA GLY A 401 4.87 -17.36 -12.92
C GLY A 401 5.19 -16.59 -14.21
N ASN A 402 5.91 -15.46 -14.10
CA ASN A 402 6.39 -14.72 -15.26
C ASN A 402 7.41 -15.52 -16.09
N GLN A 403 8.37 -16.20 -15.44
CA GLN A 403 9.34 -17.08 -16.14
C GLN A 403 8.65 -18.20 -16.93
N LYS A 404 7.55 -18.74 -16.42
CA LYS A 404 6.71 -19.75 -17.08
C LYS A 404 5.70 -19.17 -18.09
N ARG A 405 5.69 -17.86 -18.30
CA ARG A 405 4.76 -17.16 -19.19
C ARG A 405 3.29 -17.42 -18.83
N LEU A 406 3.01 -17.63 -17.54
CA LEU A 406 1.64 -17.67 -17.03
C LEU A 406 1.03 -16.26 -16.97
N GLY A 407 1.87 -15.24 -17.09
CA GLY A 407 1.48 -13.85 -17.08
C GLY A 407 2.64 -12.89 -16.85
N THR A 408 2.37 -11.62 -16.55
CA THR A 408 3.39 -10.61 -16.24
C THR A 408 3.33 -10.14 -14.78
N ASN A 409 4.49 -10.05 -14.12
CA ASN A 409 4.61 -9.41 -12.80
C ASN A 409 5.15 -7.97 -12.86
N ASN A 410 5.34 -7.44 -14.07
CA ASN A 410 5.71 -6.04 -14.27
C ASN A 410 4.45 -5.18 -14.40
N LEU A 411 4.21 -4.28 -13.44
CA LEU A 411 3.05 -3.39 -13.41
C LEU A 411 2.99 -2.44 -14.60
N HIS A 412 4.13 -2.09 -15.22
CA HIS A 412 4.16 -1.29 -16.44
C HIS A 412 3.54 -1.99 -17.65
N ASN A 413 3.31 -3.30 -17.54
CA ASN A 413 2.73 -4.14 -18.59
C ASN A 413 1.24 -4.45 -18.37
N ILE A 414 0.64 -3.89 -17.30
CA ILE A 414 -0.71 -4.22 -16.84
C ILE A 414 -1.59 -2.98 -16.91
N GLU A 415 -2.58 -3.00 -17.79
CA GLU A 415 -3.62 -1.97 -17.81
C GLU A 415 -4.58 -2.21 -16.65
N VAL A 416 -4.74 -1.21 -15.78
CA VAL A 416 -5.70 -1.23 -14.69
C VAL A 416 -6.95 -0.45 -15.08
N LYS A 417 -8.12 -1.06 -14.88
CA LYS A 417 -9.44 -0.42 -15.12
C LYS A 417 -10.26 -0.35 -13.85
N GLY A 418 -11.18 0.61 -13.79
CA GLY A 418 -11.95 0.94 -12.59
C GLY A 418 -11.17 1.87 -11.66
N GLU A 419 -11.07 1.52 -10.38
CA GLU A 419 -10.28 2.28 -9.41
C GLU A 419 -8.78 2.26 -9.77
N SER A 420 -8.10 3.39 -9.59
CA SER A 420 -6.66 3.44 -9.80
C SER A 420 -5.90 2.86 -8.60
N ILE A 421 -4.75 2.22 -8.84
CA ILE A 421 -3.91 1.67 -7.76
C ILE A 421 -3.56 2.76 -6.74
N GLU A 422 -3.32 3.98 -7.18
CA GLU A 422 -3.02 5.14 -6.33
C GLU A 422 -4.12 5.44 -5.31
N GLN A 423 -5.39 5.28 -5.70
CA GLN A 423 -6.54 5.55 -4.84
C GLN A 423 -6.72 4.48 -3.78
N VAL A 424 -6.45 3.22 -4.14
CA VAL A 424 -6.72 2.06 -3.30
C VAL A 424 -5.49 1.50 -2.59
N PHE A 425 -4.30 2.05 -2.85
CA PHE A 425 -3.04 1.62 -2.26
C PHE A 425 -3.11 1.66 -0.72
N HIS A 426 -2.95 0.49 -0.11
CA HIS A 426 -3.09 0.29 1.32
C HIS A 426 -2.00 -0.70 1.79
N PRO A 427 -0.82 -0.21 2.20
CA PRO A 427 0.28 -1.09 2.58
C PRO A 427 -0.04 -1.86 3.86
N PHE A 428 0.04 -3.17 3.79
CA PHE A 428 -0.26 -4.08 4.89
C PHE A 428 0.93 -4.22 5.82
N GLN A 429 0.67 -4.57 7.08
CA GLN A 429 1.68 -5.23 7.89
C GLN A 429 2.04 -6.59 7.26
N CYS A 430 3.33 -6.88 7.06
CA CYS A 430 3.75 -8.20 6.60
C CYS A 430 3.90 -9.18 7.77
N ALA A 431 3.94 -10.48 7.46
CA ALA A 431 4.36 -11.49 8.42
C ALA A 431 5.81 -11.24 8.87
N THR A 432 6.16 -11.72 10.06
CA THR A 432 7.49 -11.56 10.63
C THR A 432 8.56 -12.13 9.69
N GLY A 433 9.58 -11.33 9.36
CA GLY A 433 10.67 -11.72 8.46
C GLY A 433 10.39 -11.50 6.97
N HIS A 434 9.25 -10.92 6.61
CA HIS A 434 8.86 -10.66 5.21
C HIS A 434 9.07 -9.20 4.75
N GLU A 435 9.79 -8.40 5.52
CA GLU A 435 10.00 -6.97 5.27
C GLU A 435 10.74 -6.73 3.94
N ASN A 436 11.59 -7.69 3.54
CA ASN A 436 12.34 -7.62 2.27
C ASN A 436 11.44 -7.69 1.03
N PHE A 437 10.24 -8.28 1.14
CA PHE A 437 9.26 -8.34 0.05
C PHE A 437 8.46 -7.04 -0.10
N GLN A 438 8.48 -6.16 0.91
CA GLN A 438 7.76 -4.90 0.84
C GLN A 438 8.49 -3.88 -0.05
N LEU A 439 7.73 -2.89 -0.50
CA LEU A 439 8.26 -1.80 -1.33
C LEU A 439 9.26 -0.97 -0.52
N SER A 440 10.50 -0.90 -1.00
CA SER A 440 11.60 -0.21 -0.31
C SER A 440 11.32 1.28 -0.07
N PHE A 441 10.45 1.89 -0.89
CA PHE A 441 10.10 3.30 -0.74
C PHE A 441 9.14 3.59 0.43
N ILE A 442 8.36 2.59 0.87
CA ILE A 442 7.56 2.67 2.10
C ILE A 442 8.50 2.79 3.31
N ASN A 443 9.71 2.24 3.21
CA ASN A 443 10.73 2.20 4.25
C ASN A 443 11.73 3.39 4.22
N ILE A 444 11.55 4.41 3.37
CA ILE A 444 12.55 5.51 3.23
C ILE A 444 12.71 6.26 4.56
N PHE A 445 11.67 6.33 5.38
CA PHE A 445 11.77 6.82 6.75
C PHE A 445 10.98 5.91 7.69
N PRO A 446 11.65 5.12 8.55
CA PRO A 446 10.97 4.36 9.60
C PRO A 446 10.02 5.27 10.38
N PRO A 447 8.83 4.82 10.77
CA PRO A 447 7.95 5.57 11.68
C PRO A 447 8.68 6.06 12.93
N GLN A 448 9.64 5.25 13.38
CA GLN A 448 10.59 5.55 14.43
C GLN A 448 11.44 6.79 14.10
N LEU A 449 12.01 6.90 12.90
CA LEU A 449 12.81 8.06 12.48
C LEU A 449 11.98 9.34 12.39
N LYS A 450 10.74 9.28 11.87
CA LYS A 450 9.82 10.43 11.89
C LYS A 450 9.49 10.87 13.32
N THR A 451 9.25 9.90 14.21
CA THR A 451 8.98 10.14 15.63
C THR A 451 10.20 10.72 16.33
N THR A 452 11.39 10.16 16.10
CA THR A 452 12.67 10.63 16.63
C THR A 452 12.99 12.05 16.15
N LEU A 453 12.82 12.35 14.85
CA LEU A 453 13.01 13.69 14.31
C LEU A 453 12.02 14.69 14.92
N THR A 454 10.77 14.30 15.14
CA THR A 454 9.75 15.13 15.77
C THR A 454 10.10 15.40 17.24
N ILE A 455 10.41 14.36 18.02
CA ILE A 455 10.82 14.48 19.43
C ILE A 455 12.09 15.32 19.55
N ALA A 456 13.11 15.07 18.74
CA ALA A 456 14.34 15.85 18.73
C ALA A 456 14.10 17.33 18.43
N THR A 457 13.22 17.63 17.46
CA THR A 457 12.83 19.01 17.13
C THR A 457 12.14 19.69 18.32
N VAL A 458 11.20 19.01 18.98
CA VAL A 458 10.47 19.53 20.15
C VAL A 458 11.42 19.76 21.33
N ILE A 459 12.33 18.83 21.61
CA ILE A 459 13.32 18.95 22.68
C ILE A 459 14.23 20.15 22.41
N LEU A 460 14.83 20.25 21.23
CA LEU A 460 15.75 21.34 20.88
C LEU A 460 15.06 22.70 20.98
N PHE A 461 13.82 22.81 20.49
CA PHE A 461 13.03 24.04 20.60
C PHE A 461 12.73 24.40 22.07
N SER A 462 12.25 23.44 22.86
CA SER A 462 11.90 23.63 24.27
C SER A 462 13.12 23.99 25.13
N SER A 463 14.27 23.36 24.88
CA SER A 463 15.55 23.69 25.52
C SER A 463 16.00 25.11 25.16
N THR A 464 15.85 25.51 23.89
CA THR A 464 16.18 26.87 23.43
C THR A 464 15.34 27.92 24.17
N VAL A 465 14.03 27.70 24.27
CA VAL A 465 13.10 28.62 24.97
C VAL A 465 13.43 28.68 26.46
N SER A 466 13.61 27.54 27.12
CA SER A 466 13.93 27.47 28.56
C SER A 466 15.24 28.17 28.90
N LEU A 467 16.31 27.92 28.13
CA LEU A 467 17.61 28.59 28.32
C LEU A 467 17.52 30.10 28.09
N ALA A 468 16.73 30.54 27.11
CA ALA A 468 16.49 31.96 26.87
C ALA A 468 15.73 32.63 28.04
N LEU A 469 14.73 31.96 28.62
CA LEU A 469 13.96 32.45 29.77
C LEU A 469 14.81 32.50 31.05
N ILE A 470 15.60 31.46 31.33
CA ILE A 470 16.51 31.41 32.49
C ILE A 470 17.54 32.53 32.38
N ARG A 471 18.15 32.70 31.21
CA ARG A 471 19.08 33.79 30.95
C ARG A 471 18.43 35.16 31.19
N ARG A 472 17.20 35.38 30.69
CA ARG A 472 16.46 36.63 30.90
C ARG A 472 16.23 36.93 32.39
N LYS A 473 15.87 35.93 33.18
CA LYS A 473 15.71 36.08 34.65
C LYS A 473 17.04 36.42 35.35
N ILE A 474 18.16 35.82 34.94
CA ILE A 474 19.49 36.10 35.51
C ILE A 474 19.98 37.51 35.15
N PHE A 475 19.71 37.97 33.92
CA PHE A 475 20.05 39.34 33.52
C PHE A 475 19.20 40.39 34.26
N ALA A 476 17.89 40.14 34.42
CA ALA A 476 17.00 41.01 35.18
C ALA A 476 17.42 41.13 36.66
N SER A 477 17.79 40.02 37.31
CA SER A 477 18.24 40.04 38.71
C SER A 477 19.60 40.70 38.91
N ARG A 478 20.46 40.70 37.89
CA ARG A 478 21.75 41.43 37.91
C ARG A 478 21.58 42.92 37.73
N GLN A 479 20.68 43.38 36.86
CA GLN A 479 20.38 44.81 36.69
C GLN A 479 19.88 45.45 37.99
N VAL A 480 18.96 44.77 38.68
CA VAL A 480 18.44 45.20 39.98
C VAL A 480 19.55 45.32 41.04
N LYS A 481 20.53 44.39 41.05
CA LYS A 481 21.70 44.45 41.95
C LYS A 481 22.66 45.59 41.63
N THR A 482 22.88 45.91 40.35
CA THR A 482 23.74 47.04 39.96
C THR A 482 23.09 48.39 40.23
N GLU A 483 21.77 48.51 40.08
CA GLU A 483 21.04 49.74 40.43
C GLU A 483 21.04 49.97 41.95
N SER A 484 20.89 48.92 42.77
CA SER A 484 20.99 49.05 44.24
C SER A 484 22.37 49.42 44.76
N LEU A 485 23.44 49.12 44.01
CA LEU A 485 24.84 49.46 44.33
C LEU A 485 25.26 50.84 43.83
N GLN A 486 24.50 51.45 42.92
CA GLN A 486 24.70 52.82 42.46
C GLN A 486 23.84 53.84 43.24
N SER A 487 22.84 53.38 43.98
CA SER A 487 21.99 54.18 44.88
C SER A 487 22.46 54.20 46.34
N SER A 488 23.57 53.54 46.66
CA SER A 488 24.26 53.54 47.95
C SER A 488 25.61 54.22 47.80
#